data_AF-A0A380YJQ4-F1
#
_entry.id   AF-A0A380YJQ4-F1
#
_cell.length_a   1.000
_cell.length_b   1.000
_cell.length_c   1.000
_cell.angle_alpha   90.00
_cell.angle_beta   90.00
_cell.angle_gamma   90.00
#
_symmetry.space_group_name_H-M   'P 1'
#
loop_
_entity.id
_entity.type
_entity.pdbx_description
1 polymer ?
#
loop_
_entity_poly.entity_id
_entity_poly.type
_entity_poly.pdbx_seq_one_letter_code
_entity_poly.pdbx_strand_id
1 'polypeptide(L)'
;MNSRFLGVSYIFLLIACLILSGQKLVPDVGVLSMQIMMVMISLFVLSISQKTTRGSLLFIIFSAHFIMSVVIRLFYIEHWNDPLGPIPMDALDYHMDALKASRYSLSDFMNFCIEDHDLDDSGFAYILYFIYRMFGNDFGIHVALLANSVAVTMLCNYTYKIANYYISSEYSKLVIAILGTLSYSVVTSANGLKENFFTLFVVGAIYYSIRYYTIKNIGNLLMLILFSALTVLFRLAFLPMLILAIVSVRFAKYVKLNLRNVFILVLLFGVCIYIGTQLTAYLLAMRGLSENVFNDMHAMHYADSNLGGILSMIANSLFAFVGPIPSFVSTADKISYITMPNFTVFISILWGSLFIGGFIKAINRRDHVFVILSTILLNSMMVLMMSFSFNFRYRYIVFPFIMILTAYGIQNIEEKELKFHKVYIAGIMTMIFFYNVAF
;
A
#
# COMPACT_ATOMS: atom_id res chain seq x y z
N MET A 1 7.68 -17.68 -12.13
CA MET A 1 6.40 -17.46 -12.82
C MET A 1 6.67 -16.57 -14.04
N ASN A 2 6.10 -16.89 -15.20
CA ASN A 2 6.42 -16.18 -16.45
C ASN A 2 5.71 -14.82 -16.48
N SER A 3 6.43 -13.70 -16.68
CA SER A 3 5.82 -12.36 -16.83
C SER A 3 4.76 -12.33 -17.94
N ARG A 4 4.92 -13.16 -18.97
CA ARG A 4 3.92 -13.35 -20.02
C ARG A 4 2.58 -13.85 -19.49
N PHE A 5 2.58 -14.77 -18.52
CA PHE A 5 1.33 -15.27 -17.93
C PHE A 5 0.58 -14.15 -17.21
N LEU A 6 1.28 -13.35 -16.40
CA LEU A 6 0.67 -12.24 -15.67
C LEU A 6 0.00 -11.23 -16.62
N GLY A 7 0.69 -10.83 -17.69
CA GLY A 7 0.17 -9.91 -18.69
C GLY A 7 -1.01 -10.47 -19.47
N VAL A 8 -0.88 -11.70 -19.98
CA VAL A 8 -1.94 -12.35 -20.77
C VAL A 8 -3.19 -12.57 -19.92
N SER A 9 -3.06 -13.03 -18.68
CA SER A 9 -4.19 -13.23 -17.77
C SER A 9 -4.92 -11.92 -17.44
N TYR A 10 -4.18 -10.83 -17.20
CA TYR A 10 -4.78 -9.53 -16.94
C TYR A 10 -5.53 -9.00 -18.16
N ILE A 11 -4.89 -9.00 -19.33
CA ILE A 11 -5.49 -8.51 -20.59
C ILE A 11 -6.71 -9.35 -20.97
N PHE A 12 -6.63 -10.68 -20.82
CA PHE A 12 -7.75 -11.57 -21.08
C PHE A 12 -8.94 -11.25 -20.17
N LEU A 13 -8.73 -11.10 -18.85
CA LEU A 13 -9.79 -10.73 -17.92
C LEU A 13 -10.37 -9.35 -18.21
N LEU A 14 -9.52 -8.37 -18.52
CA LEU A 14 -9.94 -7.03 -18.89
C LEU A 14 -10.90 -7.11 -20.08
N ILE A 15 -10.48 -7.74 -21.18
CA ILE A 15 -11.32 -7.87 -22.39
C ILE A 15 -12.60 -8.66 -22.11
N ALA A 16 -12.51 -9.79 -21.38
CA ALA A 16 -13.65 -10.62 -21.06
C ALA A 16 -14.70 -9.87 -20.21
N CYS A 17 -14.25 -9.08 -19.23
CA CYS A 17 -15.14 -8.27 -18.40
C CYS A 17 -15.75 -7.12 -19.22
N LEU A 18 -14.98 -6.46 -20.09
CA LEU A 18 -15.48 -5.37 -20.94
C LEU A 18 -16.58 -5.81 -21.91
N ILE A 19 -16.49 -7.04 -22.45
CA ILE A 19 -17.49 -7.58 -23.39
C ILE A 19 -18.78 -8.00 -22.65
N LEU A 20 -18.66 -8.46 -21.40
CA LEU A 20 -19.75 -9.15 -20.70
C LEU A 20 -20.36 -8.35 -19.54
N SER A 21 -19.88 -7.14 -19.25
CA SER A 21 -20.26 -6.36 -18.05
C SER A 21 -21.70 -5.81 -18.01
N GLY A 22 -22.55 -6.09 -19.00
CA GLY A 22 -23.99 -5.75 -18.96
C GLY A 22 -24.27 -4.27 -18.68
N GLN A 23 -25.07 -3.98 -17.64
CA GLN A 23 -25.53 -2.62 -17.26
C GLN A 23 -24.49 -1.75 -16.53
N LYS A 24 -23.26 -2.23 -16.32
CA LYS A 24 -22.22 -1.47 -15.60
C LYS A 24 -21.48 -0.50 -16.51
N LEU A 25 -20.98 0.59 -15.91
CA LEU A 25 -20.14 1.56 -16.61
C LEU A 25 -18.73 0.98 -16.81
N VAL A 26 -18.31 1.02 -18.05
CA VAL A 26 -16.98 0.64 -18.54
C VAL A 26 -16.09 1.89 -18.54
N PRO A 27 -14.81 1.80 -18.12
CA PRO A 27 -13.90 2.93 -18.21
C PRO A 27 -13.75 3.38 -19.67
N ASP A 28 -13.57 4.68 -19.89
CA ASP A 28 -13.34 5.19 -21.23
C ASP A 28 -12.04 4.62 -21.84
N VAL A 29 -11.92 4.73 -23.16
CA VAL A 29 -10.79 4.19 -23.92
C VAL A 29 -9.45 4.81 -23.46
N GLY A 30 -9.44 6.06 -23.02
CA GLY A 30 -8.26 6.73 -22.47
C GLY A 30 -7.78 6.06 -21.18
N VAL A 31 -8.69 5.86 -20.22
CA VAL A 31 -8.38 5.16 -18.96
C VAL A 31 -7.90 3.72 -19.20
N LEU A 32 -8.55 2.99 -20.11
CA LEU A 32 -8.12 1.64 -20.50
C LEU A 32 -6.71 1.64 -21.10
N SER A 33 -6.40 2.62 -21.95
CA SER A 33 -5.08 2.79 -22.55
C SER A 33 -4.01 3.03 -21.49
N MET A 34 -4.30 3.88 -20.48
CA MET A 34 -3.39 4.14 -19.36
C MET A 34 -3.15 2.89 -18.50
N GLN A 35 -4.19 2.09 -18.25
CA GLN A 35 -4.04 0.82 -17.54
C GLN A 35 -3.12 -0.14 -18.30
N ILE A 36 -3.36 -0.33 -19.60
CA ILE A 36 -2.53 -1.20 -20.45
C ILE A 36 -1.08 -0.72 -20.45
N MET A 37 -0.85 0.58 -20.57
CA MET A 37 0.51 1.16 -20.55
C MET A 37 1.23 0.87 -19.22
N MET A 38 0.57 1.05 -18.07
CA MET A 38 1.12 0.71 -16.76
C MET A 38 1.49 -0.78 -16.66
N VAL A 39 0.61 -1.67 -17.13
CA VAL A 39 0.89 -3.12 -17.16
C VAL A 39 2.11 -3.42 -18.02
N MET A 40 2.17 -2.87 -19.24
CA MET A 40 3.28 -3.12 -20.17
C MET A 40 4.62 -2.65 -19.61
N ILE A 41 4.67 -1.49 -18.95
CA ILE A 41 5.88 -0.99 -18.32
C ILE A 41 6.30 -1.84 -17.13
N SER A 42 5.35 -2.26 -16.29
CA SER A 42 5.66 -3.19 -15.20
C SER A 42 6.24 -4.51 -15.73
N LEU A 43 5.62 -5.09 -16.76
CA LEU A 43 6.12 -6.32 -17.40
C LEU A 43 7.52 -6.14 -18.02
N PHE A 44 7.78 -4.98 -18.64
CA PHE A 44 9.09 -4.65 -19.17
C PHE A 44 10.14 -4.59 -18.06
N VAL A 45 9.91 -3.83 -16.99
CA VAL A 45 10.84 -3.73 -15.84
C VAL A 45 11.05 -5.09 -15.19
N LEU A 46 10.00 -5.92 -15.04
CA LEU A 46 10.12 -7.28 -14.54
C LEU A 46 11.03 -8.15 -15.40
N SER A 47 10.90 -8.05 -16.73
CA SER A 47 11.67 -8.88 -17.66
C SER A 47 13.18 -8.59 -17.63
N ILE A 48 13.56 -7.34 -17.36
CA ILE A 48 14.97 -6.91 -17.32
C ILE A 48 15.57 -6.97 -15.91
N SER A 49 14.73 -6.97 -14.86
CA SER A 49 15.15 -6.94 -13.45
C SER A 49 16.21 -7.99 -13.09
N GLN A 50 16.11 -9.18 -13.67
CA GLN A 50 17.04 -10.28 -13.41
C GLN A 50 18.41 -10.07 -14.07
N LYS A 51 18.46 -9.36 -15.20
CA LYS A 51 19.67 -9.11 -15.99
C LYS A 51 20.45 -7.86 -15.55
N THR A 52 19.83 -7.00 -14.75
CA THR A 52 20.41 -5.73 -14.33
C THR A 52 21.04 -5.79 -12.94
N THR A 53 22.02 -4.92 -12.71
CA THR A 53 22.54 -4.65 -11.36
C THR A 53 21.48 -3.95 -10.50
N ARG A 54 21.63 -4.00 -9.18
CA ARG A 54 20.72 -3.29 -8.24
C ARG A 54 20.66 -1.79 -8.53
N GLY A 55 21.80 -1.14 -8.73
CA GLY A 55 21.86 0.31 -8.97
C GLY A 55 21.14 0.69 -10.26
N SER A 56 21.41 -0.03 -11.35
CA SER A 56 20.72 0.16 -12.62
C SER A 56 19.21 -0.11 -12.51
N LEU A 57 18.80 -1.14 -11.76
CA LEU A 57 17.38 -1.45 -11.55
C LEU A 57 16.65 -0.32 -10.79
N LEU A 58 17.28 0.25 -9.76
CA LEU A 58 16.71 1.39 -9.03
C LEU A 58 16.58 2.62 -9.94
N PHE A 59 17.55 2.88 -10.79
CA PHE A 59 17.46 3.95 -11.79
C PHE A 59 16.33 3.71 -12.79
N ILE A 60 16.20 2.49 -13.30
CA ILE A 60 15.10 2.11 -14.20
C ILE A 60 13.73 2.29 -13.52
N ILE A 61 13.60 1.86 -12.26
CA ILE A 61 12.37 2.04 -11.47
C ILE A 61 12.06 3.53 -11.32
N PHE A 62 13.05 4.35 -10.94
CA PHE A 62 12.90 5.79 -10.84
C PHE A 62 12.38 6.40 -12.15
N SER A 63 13.06 6.12 -13.27
CA SER A 63 12.69 6.65 -14.58
C SER A 63 11.30 6.18 -15.02
N ALA A 64 11.00 4.88 -14.90
CA ALA A 64 9.71 4.33 -15.27
C ALA A 64 8.57 4.94 -14.43
N HIS A 65 8.77 5.05 -13.11
CA HIS A 65 7.78 5.61 -12.20
C HIS A 65 7.54 7.10 -12.47
N PHE A 66 8.61 7.88 -12.64
CA PHE A 66 8.52 9.32 -12.90
C PHE A 66 7.83 9.60 -14.25
N ILE A 67 8.29 8.96 -15.32
CA ILE A 67 7.71 9.12 -16.66
C ILE A 67 6.22 8.77 -16.62
N MET A 68 5.86 7.65 -15.98
CA MET A 68 4.46 7.25 -15.90
C MET A 68 3.60 8.19 -15.08
N SER A 69 4.13 8.69 -13.96
CA SER A 69 3.39 9.66 -13.14
C SER A 69 3.16 10.97 -13.89
N VAL A 70 4.13 11.41 -14.70
CA VAL A 70 3.99 12.58 -15.58
C VAL A 70 2.95 12.33 -16.68
N VAL A 71 3.02 11.20 -17.37
CA VAL A 71 2.07 10.86 -18.45
C VAL A 71 0.64 10.78 -17.91
N ILE A 72 0.43 10.16 -16.75
CA ILE A 72 -0.88 10.11 -16.11
C ILE A 72 -1.38 11.52 -15.75
N ARG A 73 -0.50 12.39 -15.23
CA ARG A 73 -0.89 13.77 -14.93
C ARG A 73 -1.27 14.56 -16.18
N LEU A 74 -0.52 14.42 -17.27
CA LEU A 74 -0.87 15.04 -18.55
C LEU A 74 -2.22 14.54 -19.05
N PHE A 75 -2.47 13.23 -18.94
CA PHE A 75 -3.78 12.65 -19.24
C PHE A 75 -4.89 13.24 -18.38
N TYR A 76 -4.66 13.50 -17.09
CA TYR A 76 -5.66 14.14 -16.23
C TYR A 76 -6.00 15.56 -16.65
N ILE A 77 -4.99 16.36 -17.02
CA ILE A 77 -5.18 17.72 -17.53
C ILE A 77 -5.98 17.68 -18.83
N GLU A 78 -5.66 16.79 -19.76
CA GLU A 78 -6.36 16.72 -21.04
C GLU A 78 -7.78 16.15 -20.93
N HIS A 79 -7.98 15.13 -20.08
CA HIS A 79 -9.24 14.39 -20.02
C HIS A 79 -10.25 14.97 -19.02
N TRP A 80 -9.79 15.47 -17.87
CA TRP A 80 -10.64 16.01 -16.81
C TRP A 80 -10.45 17.51 -16.56
N ASN A 81 -9.51 18.16 -17.25
CA ASN A 81 -9.15 19.56 -17.01
C ASN A 81 -8.72 19.81 -15.54
N ASP A 82 -8.14 18.80 -14.90
CA ASP A 82 -7.68 18.84 -13.51
C ASP A 82 -6.33 18.09 -13.39
N PRO A 83 -5.26 18.73 -12.89
CA PRO A 83 -3.95 18.08 -12.74
C PRO A 83 -3.87 17.01 -11.64
N LEU A 84 -4.85 16.93 -10.75
CA LEU A 84 -4.92 15.98 -9.64
C LEU A 84 -5.82 14.78 -9.94
N GLY A 85 -6.47 14.76 -11.11
CA GLY A 85 -7.29 13.67 -11.59
C GLY A 85 -8.76 13.77 -11.18
N PRO A 86 -9.53 12.69 -11.37
CA PRO A 86 -10.97 12.70 -11.13
C PRO A 86 -11.28 12.64 -9.63
N ILE A 87 -12.09 13.60 -9.16
CA ILE A 87 -12.55 13.73 -7.76
C ILE A 87 -11.37 13.77 -6.76
N PRO A 88 -10.49 14.77 -6.83
CA PRO A 88 -9.27 14.81 -6.05
C PRO A 88 -9.52 15.33 -4.62
N MET A 89 -10.42 14.74 -3.83
CA MET A 89 -10.81 15.30 -2.51
C MET A 89 -9.59 15.57 -1.60
N ASP A 90 -8.89 14.51 -1.14
CA ASP A 90 -7.69 14.67 -0.29
C ASP A 90 -6.57 15.47 -0.99
N ALA A 91 -6.39 15.23 -2.29
CA ALA A 91 -5.31 15.83 -3.07
C ALA A 91 -5.47 17.35 -3.28
N LEU A 92 -6.71 17.79 -3.47
CA LEU A 92 -7.07 19.19 -3.64
C LEU A 92 -6.83 19.94 -2.33
N ASP A 93 -7.23 19.37 -1.19
CA ASP A 93 -6.98 19.94 0.13
C ASP A 93 -5.46 20.17 0.32
N TYR A 94 -4.65 19.13 0.10
CA TYR A 94 -3.19 19.25 0.18
C TYR A 94 -2.61 20.32 -0.76
N HIS A 95 -3.14 20.44 -1.98
CA HIS A 95 -2.70 21.44 -2.93
C HIS A 95 -3.07 22.86 -2.47
N MET A 96 -4.30 23.07 -2.05
CA MET A 96 -4.81 24.37 -1.58
C MET A 96 -4.10 24.82 -0.31
N ASP A 97 -3.86 23.90 0.61
CA ASP A 97 -3.09 24.16 1.82
C ASP A 97 -1.65 24.53 1.50
N ALA A 98 -1.01 23.82 0.56
CA ALA A 98 0.34 24.17 0.13
C ALA A 98 0.41 25.55 -0.54
N LEU A 99 -0.58 25.92 -1.35
CA LEU A 99 -0.67 27.25 -1.97
C LEU A 99 -0.80 28.35 -0.91
N LYS A 100 -1.67 28.16 0.10
CA LYS A 100 -1.85 29.10 1.22
C LYS A 100 -0.58 29.17 2.08
N ALA A 101 -0.06 28.02 2.47
CA ALA A 101 1.10 27.87 3.35
C ALA A 101 2.40 28.37 2.72
N SER A 102 2.56 28.32 1.40
CA SER A 102 3.76 28.81 0.69
C SER A 102 4.11 30.27 1.03
N ARG A 103 3.11 31.07 1.43
CA ARG A 103 3.24 32.49 1.79
C ARG A 103 3.54 32.71 3.26
N TYR A 104 3.45 31.67 4.08
CA TYR A 104 3.62 31.75 5.53
C TYR A 104 5.09 31.63 5.93
N SER A 105 5.44 32.33 7.02
CA SER A 105 6.68 32.03 7.73
C SER A 105 6.62 30.60 8.28
N LEU A 106 7.77 30.02 8.64
CA LEU A 106 7.77 28.66 9.18
C LEU A 106 6.99 28.59 10.50
N SER A 107 7.04 29.65 11.31
CA SER A 107 6.27 29.74 12.56
C SER A 107 4.77 29.77 12.30
N ASP A 108 4.32 30.60 11.35
CA ASP A 108 2.90 30.71 11.03
C ASP A 108 2.37 29.44 10.39
N PHE A 109 3.19 28.75 9.59
CA PHE A 109 2.85 27.45 9.03
C PHE A 109 2.74 26.37 10.11
N MET A 110 3.65 26.33 11.08
CA MET A 110 3.56 25.39 12.21
C MET A 110 2.29 25.64 13.02
N ASN A 111 1.93 26.90 13.27
CA ASN A 111 0.68 27.25 13.95
C ASN A 111 -0.54 26.82 13.13
N PHE A 112 -0.54 27.08 11.81
CA PHE A 112 -1.58 26.59 10.89
C PHE A 112 -1.70 25.06 10.94
N CYS A 113 -0.59 24.33 10.99
CA CYS A 113 -0.60 22.87 11.14
C CYS A 113 -1.04 22.35 12.51
N ILE A 114 -1.12 23.19 13.53
CA ILE A 114 -1.58 22.84 14.88
C ILE A 114 -3.04 23.26 15.07
N GLU A 115 -3.44 24.38 14.48
CA GLU A 115 -4.76 25.02 14.66
C GLU A 115 -5.79 24.57 13.62
N ASP A 116 -5.42 24.55 12.34
CA ASP A 116 -6.33 24.25 11.21
C ASP A 116 -6.18 22.81 10.70
N HIS A 117 -5.05 22.16 10.95
CA HIS A 117 -4.77 20.79 10.49
C HIS A 117 -4.58 19.82 11.64
N ASP A 118 -5.16 18.64 11.51
CA ASP A 118 -4.88 17.53 12.41
C ASP A 118 -3.40 17.11 12.29
N LEU A 119 -2.71 16.95 13.42
CA LEU A 119 -1.37 16.32 13.46
C LEU A 119 -1.32 14.99 12.69
N ASP A 120 -2.46 14.28 12.63
CA ASP A 120 -2.71 12.99 11.97
C ASP A 120 -2.63 13.02 10.42
N ASP A 121 -2.52 14.20 9.79
CA ASP A 121 -2.35 14.36 8.33
C ASP A 121 -1.32 15.42 7.91
N SER A 122 -0.83 16.21 8.87
CA SER A 122 0.09 17.32 8.64
C SER A 122 1.41 16.96 7.91
N GLY A 123 1.85 15.71 8.00
CA GLY A 123 3.17 15.28 7.51
C GLY A 123 3.38 15.48 6.01
N PHE A 124 2.34 15.34 5.20
CA PHE A 124 2.43 15.63 3.77
C PHE A 124 2.38 17.12 3.48
N ALA A 125 1.61 17.90 4.26
CA ALA A 125 1.60 19.35 4.19
C ALA A 125 2.99 19.93 4.45
N TYR A 126 3.77 19.40 5.41
CA TYR A 126 5.17 19.80 5.62
C TYR A 126 6.04 19.58 4.36
N ILE A 127 5.88 18.44 3.69
CA ILE A 127 6.64 18.14 2.47
C ILE A 127 6.27 19.13 1.35
N LEU A 128 4.98 19.35 1.13
CA LEU A 128 4.51 20.26 0.10
C LEU A 128 4.87 21.71 0.41
N TYR A 129 4.82 22.13 1.68
CA TYR A 129 5.25 23.46 2.12
C TYR A 129 6.66 23.78 1.65
N PHE A 130 7.63 22.89 1.92
CA PHE A 130 9.01 23.12 1.49
C PHE A 130 9.14 23.12 -0.03
N ILE A 131 8.42 22.23 -0.72
CA ILE A 131 8.46 22.16 -2.19
C ILE A 131 7.91 23.46 -2.82
N TYR A 132 6.73 23.91 -2.40
CA TYR A 132 6.09 25.10 -2.97
C TYR A 132 6.84 26.38 -2.60
N ARG A 133 7.40 26.44 -1.39
CA ARG A 133 8.21 27.58 -0.97
C ARG A 133 9.54 27.69 -1.74
N MET A 134 10.15 26.56 -2.10
CA MET A 134 11.41 26.54 -2.84
C MET A 134 11.25 26.75 -4.36
N PHE A 135 10.19 26.17 -4.94
CA PHE A 135 10.01 26.11 -6.40
C PHE A 135 8.88 27.01 -6.92
N GLY A 136 8.13 27.67 -6.03
CA GLY A 136 6.97 28.48 -6.38
C GLY A 136 5.73 27.64 -6.64
N ASN A 137 4.58 28.32 -6.74
CA ASN A 137 3.28 27.67 -6.88
C ASN A 137 3.09 26.94 -8.21
N ASP A 138 3.60 27.52 -9.30
CA ASP A 138 3.44 26.97 -10.66
C ASP A 138 4.22 25.66 -10.85
N PHE A 139 5.43 25.57 -10.27
CA PHE A 139 6.28 24.38 -10.40
C PHE A 139 6.16 23.42 -9.22
N GLY A 140 5.68 23.87 -8.05
CA GLY A 140 5.62 23.07 -6.82
C GLY A 140 4.84 21.78 -7.00
N ILE A 141 3.70 21.82 -7.71
CA ILE A 141 2.89 20.65 -8.00
C ILE A 141 3.64 19.60 -8.84
N HIS A 142 4.46 20.04 -9.80
CA HIS A 142 5.26 19.16 -10.65
C HIS A 142 6.48 18.60 -9.92
N VAL A 143 7.12 19.39 -9.06
CA VAL A 143 8.24 18.93 -8.23
C VAL A 143 7.77 17.88 -7.21
N ALA A 144 6.52 17.95 -6.75
CA ALA A 144 5.94 16.91 -5.89
C ALA A 144 5.88 15.52 -6.57
N LEU A 145 5.74 15.43 -7.91
CA LEU A 145 5.86 14.15 -8.64
C LEU A 145 7.26 13.57 -8.59
N LEU A 146 8.25 14.45 -8.78
CA LEU A 146 9.65 14.06 -8.71
C LEU A 146 9.99 13.57 -7.30
N ALA A 147 9.55 14.30 -6.26
CA ALA A 147 9.74 13.92 -4.87
C ALA A 147 9.09 12.56 -4.55
N ASN A 148 7.87 12.31 -5.03
CA ASN A 148 7.22 10.99 -4.93
C ASN A 148 8.04 9.88 -5.62
N SER A 149 8.55 10.14 -6.82
CA SER A 149 9.36 9.16 -7.57
C SER A 149 10.67 8.82 -6.85
N VAL A 150 11.30 9.82 -6.23
CA VAL A 150 12.45 9.64 -5.34
C VAL A 150 12.04 8.80 -4.12
N ALA A 151 10.91 9.11 -3.48
CA ALA A 151 10.41 8.37 -2.32
C ALA A 151 10.16 6.89 -2.65
N VAL A 152 9.54 6.58 -3.79
CA VAL A 152 9.30 5.20 -4.26
C VAL A 152 10.62 4.48 -4.54
N THR A 153 11.61 5.16 -5.09
CA THR A 153 12.94 4.59 -5.33
C THR A 153 13.67 4.30 -4.02
N MET A 154 13.58 5.20 -3.04
CA MET A 154 14.11 4.96 -1.69
C MET A 154 13.37 3.83 -0.98
N LEU A 155 12.05 3.75 -1.15
CA LEU A 155 11.21 2.67 -0.63
C LEU A 155 11.70 1.34 -1.19
N CYS A 156 11.83 1.21 -2.51
CA CYS A 156 12.39 0.04 -3.17
C CYS A 156 13.80 -0.29 -2.64
N ASN A 157 14.65 0.72 -2.47
CA ASN A 157 16.00 0.52 -1.96
C ASN A 157 16.03 -0.08 -0.54
N TYR A 158 15.18 0.39 0.37
CA TYR A 158 15.06 -0.19 1.72
C TYR A 158 14.41 -1.57 1.69
N THR A 159 13.32 -1.75 0.92
CA THR A 159 12.68 -3.06 0.74
C THR A 159 13.67 -4.11 0.22
N TYR A 160 14.52 -3.78 -0.76
CA TYR A 160 15.58 -4.67 -1.23
C TYR A 160 16.53 -5.10 -0.10
N LYS A 161 16.94 -4.14 0.75
CA LYS A 161 17.84 -4.44 1.87
C LYS A 161 17.17 -5.33 2.91
N ILE A 162 15.89 -5.09 3.22
CA ILE A 162 15.11 -5.96 4.10
C ILE A 162 14.96 -7.35 3.49
N ALA A 163 14.57 -7.43 2.22
CA ALA A 163 14.38 -8.68 1.48
C ALA A 163 15.63 -9.56 1.52
N ASN A 164 16.81 -8.98 1.29
CA ASN A 164 18.09 -9.72 1.33
C ASN A 164 18.45 -10.34 2.68
N TYR A 165 17.78 -10.00 3.78
CA TYR A 165 17.94 -10.73 5.04
C TYR A 165 17.26 -12.11 5.01
N TYR A 166 16.31 -12.33 4.12
CA TYR A 166 15.40 -13.48 4.15
C TYR A 166 15.34 -14.27 2.84
N ILE A 167 15.61 -13.63 1.69
CA ILE A 167 15.52 -14.22 0.36
C ILE A 167 16.77 -13.91 -0.48
N SER A 168 16.97 -14.66 -1.56
CA SER A 168 18.11 -14.46 -2.46
C SER A 168 18.05 -13.10 -3.15
N SER A 169 19.21 -12.59 -3.59
CA SER A 169 19.31 -11.32 -4.32
C SER A 169 18.42 -11.27 -5.57
N GLU A 170 18.25 -12.40 -6.26
CA GLU A 170 17.39 -12.51 -7.45
C GLU A 170 15.91 -12.30 -7.12
N TYR A 171 15.43 -12.92 -6.03
CA TYR A 171 14.07 -12.72 -5.55
C TYR A 171 13.87 -11.32 -4.95
N SER A 172 14.88 -10.75 -4.29
CA SER A 172 14.86 -9.36 -3.82
C SER A 172 14.75 -8.36 -4.98
N LYS A 173 15.44 -8.60 -6.11
CA LYS A 173 15.31 -7.78 -7.33
C LYS A 173 13.90 -7.90 -7.92
N LEU A 174 13.33 -9.10 -7.93
CA LEU A 174 11.95 -9.32 -8.37
C LEU A 174 10.97 -8.52 -7.52
N VAL A 175 11.08 -8.59 -6.18
CA VAL A 175 10.22 -7.84 -5.25
C VAL A 175 10.21 -6.35 -5.55
N ILE A 176 11.38 -5.73 -5.73
CA ILE A 176 11.45 -4.29 -5.96
C ILE A 176 11.04 -3.88 -7.36
N ALA A 177 11.25 -4.74 -8.37
CA ALA A 177 10.77 -4.50 -9.73
C ALA A 177 9.23 -4.43 -9.77
N ILE A 178 8.57 -5.30 -9.01
CA ILE A 178 7.11 -5.29 -8.85
C ILE A 178 6.71 -4.02 -8.08
N LEU A 179 7.28 -3.82 -6.89
CA LEU A 179 6.92 -2.73 -5.99
C LEU A 179 7.06 -1.34 -6.65
N GLY A 180 8.17 -1.12 -7.36
CA GLY A 180 8.47 0.17 -8.00
C GLY A 180 7.60 0.48 -9.22
N THR A 181 6.90 -0.51 -9.77
CA THR A 181 6.05 -0.36 -10.96
C THR A 181 4.57 -0.63 -10.70
N LEU A 182 4.16 -0.64 -9.42
CA LEU A 182 2.77 -0.78 -9.04
C LEU A 182 1.92 0.37 -9.59
N SER A 183 0.87 0.04 -10.32
CA SER A 183 -0.09 1.03 -10.85
C SER A 183 -0.68 1.90 -9.75
N TYR A 184 -0.99 1.32 -8.57
CA TYR A 184 -1.43 2.09 -7.40
C TYR A 184 -0.45 3.20 -7.00
N SER A 185 0.85 2.88 -6.93
CA SER A 185 1.88 3.84 -6.53
C SER A 185 2.03 4.98 -7.54
N VAL A 186 1.94 4.67 -8.83
CA VAL A 186 2.03 5.67 -9.91
C VAL A 186 0.80 6.58 -9.90
N VAL A 187 -0.40 6.01 -9.75
CA VAL A 187 -1.65 6.78 -9.69
C VAL A 187 -1.67 7.69 -8.47
N THR A 188 -1.28 7.21 -7.28
CA THR A 188 -1.22 8.08 -6.08
C THR A 188 -0.17 9.18 -6.21
N SER A 189 0.97 8.91 -6.86
CA SER A 189 1.95 9.95 -7.21
C SER A 189 1.32 11.00 -8.13
N ALA A 190 0.62 10.57 -9.19
CA ALA A 190 -0.03 11.45 -10.15
C ALA A 190 -1.13 12.31 -9.52
N ASN A 191 -1.93 11.74 -8.62
CA ASN A 191 -2.94 12.46 -7.85
C ASN A 191 -2.32 13.40 -6.79
N GLY A 192 -1.02 13.30 -6.51
CA GLY A 192 -0.39 14.14 -5.47
C GLY A 192 -0.77 13.72 -4.05
N LEU A 193 -0.89 12.42 -3.79
CA LEU A 193 -1.24 11.89 -2.46
C LEU A 193 -0.02 11.44 -1.65
N LYS A 194 -0.23 11.25 -0.34
CA LYS A 194 0.82 11.02 0.67
C LYS A 194 1.34 9.58 0.79
N GLU A 195 0.67 8.59 0.18
CA GLU A 195 0.84 7.17 0.50
C GLU A 195 2.26 6.63 0.25
N ASN A 196 2.95 7.13 -0.78
CA ASN A 196 4.30 6.69 -1.10
C ASN A 196 5.32 7.11 -0.03
N PHE A 197 5.19 8.35 0.48
CA PHE A 197 6.00 8.83 1.61
C PHE A 197 5.69 8.08 2.88
N PHE A 198 4.40 7.87 3.18
CA PHE A 198 4.03 7.14 4.38
C PHE A 198 4.58 5.71 4.39
N THR A 199 4.44 5.01 3.26
CA THR A 199 4.96 3.64 3.08
C THR A 199 6.48 3.61 3.18
N LEU A 200 7.18 4.60 2.61
CA LEU A 200 8.63 4.77 2.78
C LEU A 200 9.00 4.87 4.26
N PHE A 201 8.28 5.68 5.05
CA PHE A 201 8.62 5.88 6.46
C PHE A 201 8.40 4.62 7.29
N VAL A 202 7.33 3.89 7.04
CA VAL A 202 7.07 2.58 7.67
C VAL A 202 8.17 1.58 7.33
N VAL A 203 8.53 1.44 6.06
CA VAL A 203 9.61 0.54 5.63
C VAL A 203 10.97 0.95 6.20
N GLY A 204 11.24 2.26 6.26
CA GLY A 204 12.43 2.82 6.90
C GLY A 204 12.52 2.43 8.38
N ALA A 205 11.45 2.61 9.14
CA ALA A 205 11.41 2.23 10.55
C ALA A 205 11.67 0.73 10.75
N ILE A 206 11.02 -0.14 9.96
CA ILE A 206 11.26 -1.59 10.04
C ILE A 206 12.70 -1.96 9.65
N TYR A 207 13.25 -1.34 8.60
CA TYR A 207 14.65 -1.57 8.20
C TYR A 207 15.62 -1.22 9.33
N TYR A 208 15.48 -0.04 9.94
CA TYR A 208 16.35 0.39 11.02
C TYR A 208 16.13 -0.38 12.33
N SER A 209 14.92 -0.89 12.58
CA SER A 209 14.65 -1.84 13.65
C SER A 209 15.47 -3.13 13.48
N ILE A 210 15.44 -3.73 12.29
CA ILE A 210 16.22 -4.94 11.97
C ILE A 210 17.73 -4.67 12.07
N ARG A 211 18.19 -3.52 11.56
CA ARG A 211 19.61 -3.11 11.61
C ARG A 211 20.10 -2.84 13.02
N TYR A 212 19.29 -2.18 13.85
CA TYR A 212 19.61 -1.92 15.24
C TYR A 212 19.68 -3.22 16.02
N TYR A 213 18.76 -4.16 15.77
CA TYR A 213 18.78 -5.47 16.38
C TYR A 213 20.04 -6.28 16.01
N THR A 214 20.52 -6.19 14.77
CA THR A 214 21.67 -6.97 14.29
C THR A 214 23.03 -6.37 14.68
N ILE A 215 23.21 -5.06 14.53
CA ILE A 215 24.53 -4.41 14.68
C ILE A 215 24.62 -3.52 15.94
N LYS A 216 23.51 -3.27 16.65
CA LYS A 216 23.44 -2.47 17.89
C LYS A 216 24.14 -1.11 17.82
N ASN A 217 24.09 -0.45 16.67
CA ASN A 217 24.66 0.89 16.47
C ASN A 217 23.64 1.98 16.86
N ILE A 218 24.06 2.96 17.65
CA ILE A 218 23.24 4.14 18.03
C ILE A 218 22.67 4.88 16.83
N GLY A 219 23.40 4.98 15.72
CA GLY A 219 22.91 5.61 14.49
C GLY A 219 21.67 4.89 13.94
N ASN A 220 21.60 3.55 14.04
CA ASN A 220 20.40 2.82 13.64
C ASN A 220 19.22 3.09 14.58
N LEU A 221 19.47 3.31 15.89
CA LEU A 221 18.43 3.67 16.84
C LEU A 221 17.87 5.07 16.57
N LEU A 222 18.75 6.04 16.30
CA LEU A 222 18.34 7.40 15.95
C LEU A 222 17.49 7.41 14.67
N MET A 223 17.91 6.67 13.64
CA MET A 223 17.12 6.57 12.41
C MET A 223 15.80 5.84 12.64
N LEU A 224 15.76 4.81 13.49
CA LEU A 224 14.51 4.15 13.88
C LEU A 224 13.54 5.14 14.54
N ILE A 225 14.02 5.93 15.51
CA ILE A 225 13.21 6.95 16.19
C ILE A 225 12.72 7.99 15.19
N LEU A 226 13.59 8.49 14.32
CA LEU A 226 13.24 9.47 13.29
C LEU A 226 12.12 8.95 12.37
N PHE A 227 12.31 7.76 11.77
CA PHE A 227 11.30 7.19 10.88
C PHE A 227 9.98 6.90 11.59
N SER A 228 10.04 6.44 12.84
CA SER A 228 8.84 6.21 13.67
C SER A 228 8.10 7.52 13.98
N ALA A 229 8.83 8.58 14.33
CA ALA A 229 8.25 9.90 14.56
C ALA A 229 7.61 10.47 13.28
N LEU A 230 8.25 10.29 12.12
CA LEU A 230 7.67 10.71 10.85
C LEU A 230 6.36 9.98 10.52
N THR A 231 6.18 8.72 10.93
CA THR A 231 4.89 8.02 10.71
C THR A 231 3.72 8.67 11.47
N VAL A 232 3.98 9.28 12.62
CA VAL A 232 2.95 9.97 13.43
C VAL A 232 2.32 11.12 12.67
N LEU A 233 3.14 11.88 11.92
CA LEU A 233 2.66 13.03 11.14
C LEU A 233 1.75 12.62 9.98
N PHE A 234 1.77 11.34 9.59
CA PHE A 234 0.97 10.82 8.47
C PHE A 234 -0.24 10.04 8.93
N ARG A 235 -0.10 9.26 10.01
CA ARG A 235 -1.13 8.52 10.75
C ARG A 235 -0.66 8.18 12.18
N LEU A 236 -1.21 8.84 13.20
CA LEU A 236 -0.93 8.64 14.62
C LEU A 236 -1.22 7.20 15.08
N ALA A 237 -2.32 6.61 14.59
CA ALA A 237 -2.73 5.24 14.93
C ALA A 237 -1.67 4.17 14.58
N PHE A 238 -0.71 4.51 13.71
CA PHE A 238 0.33 3.59 13.28
C PHE A 238 1.52 3.49 14.25
N LEU A 239 1.73 4.48 15.13
CA LEU A 239 2.86 4.45 16.07
C LEU A 239 2.75 3.32 17.11
N PRO A 240 1.61 3.12 17.83
CA PRO A 240 1.46 1.99 18.75
C PRO A 240 1.66 0.63 18.05
N MET A 241 1.20 0.56 16.80
CA MET A 241 1.33 -0.61 15.94
C MET A 241 2.81 -0.94 15.65
N LEU A 242 3.58 0.08 15.27
CA LEU A 242 5.00 -0.05 15.00
C LEU A 242 5.79 -0.44 16.26
N ILE A 243 5.46 0.16 17.42
CA ILE A 243 6.08 -0.21 18.71
C ILE A 243 5.82 -1.69 19.01
N LEU A 244 4.57 -2.16 18.87
CA LEU A 244 4.26 -3.55 19.13
C LEU A 244 4.94 -4.50 18.14
N ALA A 245 5.03 -4.13 16.86
CA ALA A 245 5.78 -4.90 15.86
C ALA A 245 7.27 -4.98 16.18
N ILE A 246 7.86 -3.98 16.85
CA ILE A 246 9.26 -4.00 17.30
C ILE A 246 9.42 -4.82 18.58
N VAL A 247 8.49 -4.70 19.53
CA VAL A 247 8.50 -5.46 20.79
C VAL A 247 8.27 -6.95 20.54
N SER A 248 7.36 -7.32 19.63
CA SER A 248 7.06 -8.71 19.30
C SER A 248 8.29 -9.46 18.78
N VAL A 249 9.22 -8.76 18.12
CA VAL A 249 10.48 -9.31 17.63
C VAL A 249 11.42 -9.70 18.76
N ARG A 250 11.48 -8.86 19.80
CA ARG A 250 12.25 -9.19 21.01
C ARG A 250 11.61 -10.40 21.70
N PHE A 251 10.29 -10.41 21.86
CA PHE A 251 9.58 -11.54 22.47
C PHE A 251 9.77 -12.84 21.68
N ALA A 252 9.62 -12.83 20.36
CA ALA A 252 9.72 -14.02 19.52
C ALA A 252 11.07 -14.75 19.60
N LYS A 253 12.16 -14.03 19.91
CA LYS A 253 13.49 -14.64 20.10
C LYS A 253 13.59 -15.47 21.38
N TYR A 254 12.94 -15.02 22.45
CA TYR A 254 13.11 -15.60 23.80
C TYR A 254 11.99 -16.57 24.17
N VAL A 255 10.91 -16.58 23.39
CA VAL A 255 9.68 -17.24 23.76
C VAL A 255 9.38 -18.37 22.78
N LYS A 256 9.38 -19.63 23.28
CA LYS A 256 8.88 -20.77 22.49
C LYS A 256 7.42 -20.50 22.13
N LEU A 257 7.08 -20.62 20.85
CA LEU A 257 5.69 -20.62 20.37
C LEU A 257 4.94 -21.80 21.02
N ASN A 258 4.24 -21.52 22.12
CA ASN A 258 3.29 -22.42 22.77
C ASN A 258 1.95 -21.68 22.88
N LEU A 259 0.87 -22.41 23.15
CA LEU A 259 -0.49 -21.86 23.18
C LEU A 259 -0.61 -20.64 24.11
N ARG A 260 0.05 -20.68 25.28
CA ARG A 260 0.07 -19.58 26.26
C ARG A 260 0.71 -18.31 25.71
N ASN A 261 1.84 -18.44 25.01
CA ASN A 261 2.58 -17.30 24.47
C ASN A 261 1.90 -16.70 23.23
N VAL A 262 1.25 -17.55 22.42
CA VAL A 262 0.37 -17.11 21.33
C VAL A 262 -0.83 -16.35 21.91
N PHE A 263 -1.43 -16.84 23.00
CA PHE A 263 -2.53 -16.15 23.67
C PHE A 263 -2.11 -14.78 24.23
N ILE A 264 -0.92 -14.68 24.85
CA ILE A 264 -0.38 -13.40 25.33
C ILE A 264 -0.14 -12.42 24.16
N LEU A 265 0.39 -12.90 23.03
CA LEU A 265 0.54 -12.08 21.82
C LEU A 265 -0.81 -11.58 21.31
N VAL A 266 -1.81 -12.46 21.21
CA VAL A 266 -3.18 -12.10 20.78
C VAL A 266 -3.81 -11.07 21.74
N LEU A 267 -3.62 -11.23 23.04
CA LEU A 267 -4.10 -10.27 24.05
C LEU A 267 -3.40 -8.91 23.92
N LEU A 268 -2.07 -8.89 23.75
CA LEU A 268 -1.31 -7.66 23.49
C LEU A 268 -1.74 -6.98 22.18
N PHE A 269 -2.00 -7.77 21.13
CA PHE A 269 -2.55 -7.28 19.87
C PHE A 269 -3.93 -6.63 20.10
N GLY A 270 -4.84 -7.31 20.81
CA GLY A 270 -6.15 -6.78 21.15
C GLY A 270 -6.08 -5.47 21.94
N VAL A 271 -5.18 -5.37 22.92
CA VAL A 271 -4.96 -4.15 23.71
C VAL A 271 -4.43 -3.01 22.85
N CYS A 272 -3.43 -3.24 22.00
CA CYS A 272 -2.90 -2.17 21.14
C CYS A 272 -3.90 -1.68 20.12
N ILE A 273 -4.71 -2.58 19.55
CA ILE A 273 -5.77 -2.17 18.64
C ILE A 273 -6.83 -1.36 19.40
N TYR A 274 -7.25 -1.82 20.59
CA TYR A 274 -8.17 -1.07 21.43
C TYR A 274 -7.61 0.32 21.79
N ILE A 275 -6.34 0.44 22.17
CA ILE A 275 -5.70 1.74 22.41
C ILE A 275 -5.72 2.59 21.14
N GLY A 276 -5.42 2.00 19.98
CA GLY A 276 -5.48 2.69 18.69
C GLY A 276 -6.88 3.20 18.35
N THR A 277 -7.93 2.39 18.55
CA THR A 277 -9.31 2.78 18.30
C THR A 277 -9.77 3.86 19.28
N GLN A 278 -9.44 3.75 20.56
CA GLN A 278 -9.75 4.78 21.56
C GLN A 278 -9.02 6.09 21.27
N LEU A 279 -7.76 6.03 20.83
CA LEU A 279 -7.01 7.22 20.43
C LEU A 279 -7.65 7.90 19.20
N THR A 280 -8.11 7.09 18.24
CA THR A 280 -8.81 7.59 17.04
C THR A 280 -10.17 8.18 17.40
N ALA A 281 -10.95 7.52 18.26
CA ALA A 281 -12.23 8.01 18.76
C ALA A 281 -12.08 9.30 19.56
N TYR A 282 -11.04 9.40 20.39
CA TYR A 282 -10.69 10.62 21.13
C TYR A 282 -10.36 11.78 20.19
N LEU A 283 -9.56 11.54 19.13
CA LEU A 283 -9.28 12.55 18.11
C LEU A 283 -10.55 12.97 17.36
N LEU A 284 -11.41 12.02 16.97
CA LEU A 284 -12.68 12.31 16.30
C LEU A 284 -13.64 13.12 17.20
N ALA A 285 -13.67 12.81 18.50
CA ALA A 285 -14.45 13.56 19.47
C ALA A 285 -13.93 15.00 19.63
N MET A 286 -12.61 15.22 19.56
CA MET A 286 -12.05 16.58 19.50
C MET A 286 -12.49 17.34 18.24
N ARG A 287 -12.79 16.63 17.14
CA ARG A 287 -13.30 17.22 15.88
C ARG A 287 -14.80 17.53 15.92
N GLY A 288 -15.49 17.30 17.04
CA GLY A 288 -16.95 17.45 17.14
C GLY A 288 -17.74 16.40 16.37
N LEU A 289 -17.08 15.34 15.88
CA LEU A 289 -17.73 14.21 15.21
C LEU A 289 -18.17 13.19 16.26
N SER A 290 -19.46 12.81 16.23
CA SER A 290 -20.02 11.82 17.17
C SER A 290 -19.56 10.39 16.84
N GLU A 291 -19.53 9.50 17.83
CA GLU A 291 -19.26 8.05 17.63
C GLU A 291 -20.19 7.41 16.59
N ASN A 292 -21.38 7.96 16.36
CA ASN A 292 -22.32 7.47 15.36
C ASN A 292 -21.75 7.54 13.94
N VAL A 293 -20.86 8.49 13.65
CA VAL A 293 -20.21 8.63 12.33
C VAL A 293 -19.33 7.41 12.01
N PHE A 294 -18.73 6.78 13.03
CA PHE A 294 -17.92 5.58 12.84
C PHE A 294 -18.80 4.37 12.49
N ASN A 295 -19.91 4.20 13.19
CA ASN A 295 -20.90 3.16 12.90
C ASN A 295 -21.57 3.36 11.53
N ASP A 296 -21.83 4.61 11.15
CA ASP A 296 -22.39 4.97 9.85
C ASP A 296 -21.37 4.76 8.72
N MET A 297 -20.10 5.12 8.90
CA MET A 297 -19.03 4.77 7.96
C MET A 297 -18.87 3.26 7.81
N HIS A 298 -18.90 2.52 8.91
CA HIS A 298 -18.90 1.06 8.87
C HIS A 298 -20.06 0.50 8.06
N ALA A 299 -21.28 0.98 8.31
CA ALA A 299 -22.47 0.56 7.59
C ALA A 299 -22.40 0.91 6.10
N MET A 300 -21.91 2.12 5.75
CA MET A 300 -21.71 2.56 4.37
C MET A 300 -20.66 1.72 3.63
N HIS A 301 -19.54 1.36 4.28
CA HIS A 301 -18.50 0.55 3.66
C HIS A 301 -18.91 -0.92 3.46
N TYR A 302 -19.76 -1.46 4.32
CA TYR A 302 -20.39 -2.76 4.07
C TYR A 302 -21.42 -2.69 2.92
N ALA A 303 -22.19 -1.60 2.83
CA ALA A 303 -23.14 -1.37 1.74
C ALA A 303 -22.44 -1.22 0.37
N ASP A 304 -21.26 -0.59 0.32
CA ASP A 304 -20.41 -0.44 -0.87
C ASP A 304 -19.92 -1.80 -1.46
N SER A 305 -19.97 -2.88 -0.69
CA SER A 305 -19.43 -4.19 -1.11
C SER A 305 -20.37 -5.01 -2.01
N ASN A 306 -21.59 -4.52 -2.31
CA ASN A 306 -22.68 -5.26 -2.98
C ASN A 306 -23.02 -6.62 -2.33
N LEU A 307 -22.40 -6.97 -1.20
CA LEU A 307 -22.58 -8.20 -0.44
C LEU A 307 -23.33 -7.85 0.84
N GLY A 308 -24.53 -8.42 1.04
CA GLY A 308 -25.31 -8.22 2.26
C GLY A 308 -24.91 -9.18 3.40
N GLY A 309 -25.01 -8.70 4.65
CA GLY A 309 -25.02 -9.53 5.86
C GLY A 309 -23.73 -10.31 6.15
N ILE A 310 -23.85 -11.54 6.63
CA ILE A 310 -22.74 -12.41 7.09
C ILE A 310 -21.69 -12.66 6.00
N LEU A 311 -22.12 -12.74 4.73
CA LEU A 311 -21.22 -12.93 3.59
C LEU A 311 -20.23 -11.76 3.44
N SER A 312 -20.68 -10.53 3.69
CA SER A 312 -19.81 -9.34 3.67
C SER A 312 -18.76 -9.37 4.78
N MET A 313 -19.11 -9.89 5.97
CA MET A 313 -18.19 -10.03 7.10
C MET A 313 -17.11 -11.09 6.82
N ILE A 314 -17.50 -12.22 6.21
CA ILE A 314 -16.56 -13.28 5.80
C ILE A 314 -15.65 -12.76 4.68
N ALA A 315 -16.20 -12.06 3.69
CA ALA A 315 -15.44 -11.45 2.62
C ALA A 315 -14.45 -10.40 3.13
N ASN A 316 -14.90 -9.50 4.01
CA ASN A 316 -14.07 -8.50 4.69
C ASN A 316 -12.91 -9.18 5.44
N SER A 317 -13.20 -10.29 6.15
CA SER A 317 -12.22 -11.11 6.86
C SER A 317 -11.12 -11.66 5.94
N LEU A 318 -11.50 -12.22 4.80
CA LEU A 318 -10.56 -12.81 3.84
C LEU A 318 -9.75 -11.73 3.10
N PHE A 319 -10.40 -10.64 2.68
CA PHE A 319 -9.77 -9.60 1.88
C PHE A 319 -8.83 -8.70 2.68
N ALA A 320 -8.95 -8.63 4.01
CA ALA A 320 -7.95 -7.93 4.81
C ALA A 320 -6.55 -8.57 4.74
N PHE A 321 -6.49 -9.88 4.47
CA PHE A 321 -5.22 -10.62 4.36
C PHE A 321 -4.77 -10.75 2.91
N VAL A 322 -5.68 -11.04 1.97
CA VAL A 322 -5.36 -11.33 0.56
C VAL A 322 -5.44 -10.10 -0.35
N GLY A 323 -6.25 -9.10 0.03
CA GLY A 323 -6.52 -7.88 -0.73
C GLY A 323 -7.88 -7.87 -1.40
N PRO A 324 -8.33 -6.69 -1.86
CA PRO A 324 -9.59 -6.56 -2.59
C PRO A 324 -9.57 -7.29 -3.93
N ILE A 325 -10.76 -7.52 -4.47
CA ILE A 325 -10.92 -8.05 -5.83
C ILE A 325 -10.69 -6.90 -6.83
N PRO A 326 -9.89 -7.11 -7.89
CA PRO A 326 -9.73 -6.12 -8.95
C PRO A 326 -11.08 -5.82 -9.63
N SER A 327 -11.40 -4.53 -9.76
CA SER A 327 -12.60 -4.03 -10.43
C SER A 327 -12.21 -3.37 -11.75
N PHE A 328 -12.70 -3.92 -12.86
CA PHE A 328 -12.52 -3.42 -14.23
C PHE A 328 -13.68 -2.52 -14.68
N VAL A 329 -14.79 -2.57 -13.95
CA VAL A 329 -16.00 -1.76 -14.13
C VAL A 329 -16.38 -1.14 -12.78
N SER A 330 -17.14 -0.05 -12.77
CA SER A 330 -17.55 0.61 -11.53
C SER A 330 -18.77 1.51 -11.70
N THR A 331 -19.14 2.25 -10.65
CA THR A 331 -20.10 3.37 -10.72
C THR A 331 -19.44 4.63 -11.30
N ALA A 332 -20.24 5.54 -11.86
CA ALA A 332 -19.76 6.75 -12.55
C ALA A 332 -18.72 7.54 -11.73
N ASP A 333 -18.96 7.70 -10.45
CA ASP A 333 -18.11 8.55 -9.57
C ASP A 333 -16.81 7.86 -9.16
N LYS A 334 -16.76 6.52 -9.16
CA LYS A 334 -15.61 5.76 -8.64
C LYS A 334 -14.80 5.07 -9.75
N ILE A 335 -15.25 5.13 -11.01
CA ILE A 335 -14.70 4.35 -12.11
C ILE A 335 -13.21 4.58 -12.33
N SER A 336 -12.77 5.83 -12.42
CA SER A 336 -11.36 6.12 -12.68
C SER A 336 -10.49 5.88 -11.45
N TYR A 337 -10.97 6.21 -10.25
CA TYR A 337 -10.22 6.03 -9.00
C TYR A 337 -10.00 4.54 -8.65
N ILE A 338 -10.99 3.67 -8.90
CA ILE A 338 -10.91 2.24 -8.58
C ILE A 338 -10.25 1.44 -9.70
N THR A 339 -10.54 1.74 -10.97
CA THR A 339 -10.10 0.90 -12.11
C THR A 339 -8.68 1.23 -12.57
N MET A 340 -8.19 2.45 -12.38
CA MET A 340 -6.85 2.84 -12.81
C MET A 340 -5.71 2.10 -12.05
N PRO A 341 -5.76 1.90 -10.71
CA PRO A 341 -4.75 1.15 -9.99
C PRO A 341 -4.92 -0.39 -10.07
N ASN A 342 -5.82 -0.91 -10.90
CA ASN A 342 -6.34 -2.27 -10.81
C ASN A 342 -5.31 -3.40 -11.02
N PHE A 343 -4.22 -3.12 -11.75
CA PHE A 343 -3.14 -4.09 -11.94
C PHE A 343 -2.41 -4.45 -10.63
N THR A 344 -2.20 -3.48 -9.74
CA THR A 344 -1.67 -3.73 -8.40
C THR A 344 -2.56 -4.67 -7.59
N VAL A 345 -3.87 -4.44 -7.64
CA VAL A 345 -4.86 -5.26 -6.93
C VAL A 345 -4.89 -6.68 -7.50
N PHE A 346 -4.80 -6.81 -8.82
CA PHE A 346 -4.70 -8.09 -9.51
C PHE A 346 -3.47 -8.90 -9.11
N ILE A 347 -2.27 -8.29 -9.10
CA ILE A 347 -1.05 -8.97 -8.64
C ILE A 347 -1.21 -9.45 -7.20
N SER A 348 -1.76 -8.58 -6.34
CA SER A 348 -1.95 -8.89 -4.94
C SER A 348 -2.79 -10.14 -4.71
N ILE A 349 -3.94 -10.24 -5.37
CA ILE A 349 -4.86 -11.36 -5.16
C ILE A 349 -4.33 -12.64 -5.79
N LEU A 350 -3.69 -12.56 -6.97
CA LEU A 350 -3.09 -13.72 -7.62
C LEU A 350 -2.02 -14.39 -6.76
N TRP A 351 -1.23 -13.61 -6.04
CA TRP A 351 -0.17 -14.14 -5.18
C TRP A 351 -0.61 -14.41 -3.74
N GLY A 352 -1.89 -14.28 -3.43
CA GLY A 352 -2.43 -14.52 -2.10
C GLY A 352 -2.05 -15.88 -1.52
N SER A 353 -2.15 -16.97 -2.30
CA SER A 353 -1.77 -18.31 -1.81
C SER A 353 -0.27 -18.46 -1.58
N LEU A 354 0.57 -17.79 -2.38
CA LEU A 354 2.03 -17.80 -2.22
C LEU A 354 2.45 -17.02 -0.97
N PHE A 355 1.79 -15.89 -0.72
CA PHE A 355 1.91 -15.14 0.53
C PHE A 355 1.55 -16.02 1.74
N ILE A 356 0.39 -16.70 1.71
CA ILE A 356 -0.05 -17.60 2.79
C ILE A 356 0.96 -18.75 2.99
N GLY A 357 1.43 -19.38 1.92
CA GLY A 357 2.46 -20.42 1.99
C GLY A 357 3.77 -19.91 2.61
N GLY A 358 4.22 -18.72 2.21
CA GLY A 358 5.39 -18.05 2.79
C GLY A 358 5.20 -17.74 4.27
N PHE A 359 4.02 -17.26 4.66
CA PHE A 359 3.64 -16.97 6.04
C PHE A 359 3.72 -18.22 6.93
N ILE A 360 3.10 -19.33 6.50
CA ILE A 360 3.11 -20.61 7.23
C ILE A 360 4.55 -21.13 7.41
N LYS A 361 5.35 -21.09 6.35
CA LYS A 361 6.75 -21.54 6.40
C LYS A 361 7.61 -20.70 7.33
N ALA A 362 7.45 -19.37 7.28
CA ALA A 362 8.18 -18.46 8.15
C ALA A 362 7.88 -18.75 9.64
N ILE A 363 6.62 -19.06 9.99
CA ILE A 363 6.24 -19.47 11.35
C ILE A 363 6.88 -20.81 11.71
N ASN A 364 6.75 -21.82 10.84
CA ASN A 364 7.21 -23.18 11.13
C ASN A 364 8.73 -23.26 11.29
N ARG A 365 9.49 -22.49 10.50
CA ARG A 365 10.96 -22.44 10.58
C ARG A 365 11.48 -21.54 11.71
N ARG A 366 10.61 -20.79 12.39
CA ARG A 366 10.95 -19.77 13.38
C ARG A 366 11.97 -18.75 12.86
N ASP A 367 11.91 -18.47 11.57
CA ASP A 367 12.85 -17.54 10.95
C ASP A 367 12.64 -16.14 11.52
N HIS A 368 13.68 -15.30 11.50
CA HIS A 368 13.67 -13.92 11.99
C HIS A 368 12.71 -12.97 11.22
N VAL A 369 11.75 -13.50 10.46
CA VAL A 369 10.72 -12.81 9.69
C VAL A 369 9.58 -12.28 10.60
N PHE A 370 9.61 -12.57 11.91
CA PHE A 370 8.59 -12.13 12.87
C PHE A 370 8.30 -10.63 12.87
N VAL A 371 9.26 -9.77 12.52
CA VAL A 371 9.06 -8.31 12.39
C VAL A 371 8.03 -8.02 11.28
N ILE A 372 8.27 -8.62 10.12
CA ILE A 372 7.46 -8.49 8.90
C ILE A 372 6.07 -9.10 9.15
N LEU A 373 6.03 -10.29 9.76
CA LEU A 373 4.77 -10.98 10.10
C LEU A 373 3.92 -10.15 11.05
N SER A 374 4.51 -9.62 12.13
CA SER A 374 3.79 -8.82 13.13
C SER A 374 3.25 -7.53 12.52
N THR A 375 4.04 -6.87 11.67
CA THR A 375 3.62 -5.64 10.97
C THR A 375 2.43 -5.91 10.03
N ILE A 376 2.44 -7.01 9.29
CA ILE A 376 1.33 -7.36 8.39
C ILE A 376 0.07 -7.70 9.19
N LEU A 377 0.18 -8.57 10.21
CA LEU A 377 -0.95 -9.01 11.02
C LEU A 377 -1.66 -7.83 11.69
N LEU A 378 -0.87 -6.93 12.27
CA LEU A 378 -1.39 -5.74 12.93
C LEU A 378 -2.13 -4.81 11.97
N ASN A 379 -1.57 -4.57 10.78
CA ASN A 379 -2.23 -3.74 9.78
C ASN A 379 -3.52 -4.40 9.30
N SER A 380 -3.49 -5.71 9.03
CA SER A 380 -4.68 -6.45 8.63
C SER A 380 -5.76 -6.42 9.71
N MET A 381 -5.41 -6.55 11.00
CA MET A 381 -6.38 -6.43 12.10
C MET A 381 -6.98 -5.04 12.19
N MET A 382 -6.18 -3.97 12.03
CA MET A 382 -6.69 -2.61 11.98
C MET A 382 -7.67 -2.42 10.81
N VAL A 383 -7.29 -2.89 9.61
CA VAL A 383 -8.13 -2.79 8.41
C VAL A 383 -9.44 -3.56 8.58
N LEU A 384 -9.41 -4.73 9.21
CA LEU A 384 -10.60 -5.50 9.57
C LEU A 384 -11.53 -4.74 10.49
N MET A 385 -10.97 -4.19 11.58
CA MET A 385 -11.74 -3.48 12.59
C MET A 385 -12.29 -2.15 12.11
N MET A 386 -11.73 -1.57 11.05
CA MET A 386 -12.21 -0.36 10.39
C MET A 386 -13.08 -0.66 9.14
N SER A 387 -13.34 -1.93 8.82
CA SER A 387 -14.06 -2.37 7.60
C SER A 387 -13.49 -1.85 6.28
N PHE A 388 -12.20 -1.51 6.24
CA PHE A 388 -11.54 -0.94 5.06
C PHE A 388 -10.89 -2.00 4.16
N SER A 389 -11.20 -3.29 4.33
CA SER A 389 -10.51 -4.39 3.63
C SER A 389 -10.70 -4.39 2.12
N PHE A 390 -11.74 -3.68 1.64
CA PHE A 390 -11.99 -3.49 0.21
C PHE A 390 -11.16 -2.36 -0.41
N ASN A 391 -10.52 -1.50 0.39
CA ASN A 391 -9.72 -0.38 -0.10
C ASN A 391 -8.23 -0.71 -0.04
N PHE A 392 -7.60 -0.82 -1.21
CA PHE A 392 -6.18 -1.16 -1.32
C PHE A 392 -5.25 -0.12 -0.64
N ARG A 393 -5.69 1.13 -0.47
CA ARG A 393 -4.95 2.21 0.19
C ARG A 393 -4.39 1.82 1.55
N TYR A 394 -5.18 1.13 2.35
CA TYR A 394 -4.77 0.73 3.71
C TYR A 394 -3.89 -0.51 3.73
N ARG A 395 -3.88 -1.29 2.64
CA ARG A 395 -2.98 -2.45 2.50
C ARG A 395 -1.65 -2.07 1.85
N TYR A 396 -1.62 -1.00 1.06
CA TYR A 396 -0.42 -0.53 0.37
C TYR A 396 0.78 -0.32 1.31
N ILE A 397 0.52 0.17 2.53
CA ILE A 397 1.54 0.44 3.57
C ILE A 397 2.36 -0.82 3.91
N VAL A 398 1.69 -1.98 4.00
CA VAL A 398 2.34 -3.25 4.33
C VAL A 398 2.62 -4.11 3.11
N PHE A 399 2.24 -3.65 1.92
CA PHE A 399 2.44 -4.37 0.68
C PHE A 399 3.92 -4.74 0.39
N PRO A 400 4.93 -3.89 0.68
CA PRO A 400 6.33 -4.28 0.56
C PRO A 400 6.67 -5.55 1.37
N PHE A 401 6.11 -5.68 2.57
CA PHE A 401 6.34 -6.83 3.46
C PHE A 401 5.61 -8.09 2.98
N ILE A 402 4.38 -7.93 2.48
CA ILE A 402 3.61 -9.00 1.82
C ILE A 402 4.42 -9.54 0.64
N MET A 403 5.00 -8.66 -0.18
CA MET A 403 5.82 -9.02 -1.33
C MET A 403 7.08 -9.80 -0.94
N ILE A 404 7.74 -9.43 0.16
CA ILE A 404 8.90 -10.18 0.68
C ILE A 404 8.47 -11.59 1.09
N LEU A 405 7.35 -11.74 1.81
CA LEU A 405 6.84 -13.06 2.22
C LEU A 405 6.37 -13.91 1.05
N THR A 406 5.73 -13.30 0.05
CA THR A 406 5.38 -13.97 -1.20
C THR A 406 6.62 -14.53 -1.88
N ALA A 407 7.68 -13.72 -2.01
CA ALA A 407 8.93 -14.15 -2.61
C ALA A 407 9.63 -15.25 -1.78
N TYR A 408 9.56 -15.17 -0.46
CA TYR A 408 10.03 -16.22 0.44
C TYR A 408 9.26 -17.54 0.23
N GLY A 409 7.94 -17.46 0.07
CA GLY A 409 7.09 -18.59 -0.29
C GLY A 409 7.45 -19.21 -1.64
N ILE A 410 7.70 -18.39 -2.66
CA ILE A 410 8.11 -18.83 -4.00
C ILE A 410 9.48 -19.52 -3.95
N GLN A 411 10.47 -18.93 -3.27
CA GLN A 411 11.82 -19.48 -3.20
C GLN A 411 11.85 -20.87 -2.55
N ASN A 412 10.91 -21.13 -1.64
CA ASN A 412 10.84 -22.37 -0.89
C ASN A 412 9.69 -23.29 -1.34
N ILE A 413 9.04 -23.03 -2.47
CA ILE A 413 7.79 -23.70 -2.86
C ILE A 413 8.01 -25.20 -3.14
N GLU A 414 7.11 -26.04 -2.62
CA GLU A 414 7.09 -27.47 -2.90
C GLU A 414 6.15 -27.80 -4.07
N GLU A 415 6.32 -28.96 -4.71
CA GLU A 415 5.52 -29.34 -5.89
C GLU A 415 4.02 -29.40 -5.58
N LYS A 416 3.64 -29.89 -4.38
CA LYS A 416 2.24 -29.94 -3.93
C LYS A 416 1.64 -28.54 -3.80
N GLU A 417 2.39 -27.60 -3.24
CA GLU A 417 1.96 -26.20 -3.08
C GLU A 417 1.88 -25.49 -4.43
N LEU A 418 2.78 -25.81 -5.37
CA LEU A 418 2.72 -25.30 -6.73
C LEU A 418 1.46 -25.80 -7.46
N LYS A 419 1.09 -27.07 -7.29
CA LYS A 419 -0.18 -27.63 -7.80
C LYS A 419 -1.38 -26.91 -7.19
N PHE A 420 -1.39 -26.71 -5.88
CA PHE A 420 -2.43 -25.96 -5.19
C PHE A 420 -2.51 -24.51 -5.69
N HIS A 421 -1.39 -23.82 -5.87
CA HIS A 421 -1.35 -22.46 -6.39
C HIS A 421 -1.95 -22.34 -7.80
N LYS A 422 -1.74 -23.32 -8.68
CA LYS A 422 -2.38 -23.36 -10.01
C LYS A 422 -3.91 -23.46 -9.90
N VAL A 423 -4.41 -24.32 -9.01
CA VAL A 423 -5.85 -24.45 -8.74
C VAL A 423 -6.40 -23.17 -8.13
N TYR A 424 -5.67 -22.57 -7.19
CA TYR A 424 -6.01 -21.28 -6.58
C TYR A 424 -6.13 -20.18 -7.63
N ILE A 425 -5.16 -20.06 -8.55
CA ILE A 425 -5.23 -19.07 -9.64
C ILE A 425 -6.50 -19.30 -10.46
N ALA A 426 -6.80 -20.54 -10.87
CA ALA A 426 -8.01 -20.81 -11.64
C ALA A 426 -9.29 -20.37 -10.89
N GLY A 427 -9.39 -20.66 -9.58
CA GLY A 427 -10.50 -20.20 -8.75
C GLY A 427 -10.60 -18.68 -8.62
N ILE A 428 -9.47 -18.00 -8.38
CA ILE A 428 -9.40 -16.53 -8.27
C ILE A 428 -9.76 -15.86 -9.60
N MET A 429 -9.28 -16.37 -10.73
CA MET A 429 -9.61 -15.83 -12.05
C MET A 429 -11.12 -15.92 -12.31
N THR A 430 -11.75 -17.04 -11.96
CA THR A 430 -13.21 -17.21 -12.04
C THR A 430 -13.94 -16.25 -11.10
N MET A 431 -13.45 -16.07 -9.87
CA MET A 431 -14.04 -15.14 -8.92
C MET A 431 -13.95 -13.68 -9.39
N ILE A 432 -12.80 -13.27 -9.93
CA ILE A 432 -12.62 -11.92 -10.51
C ILE A 432 -13.61 -11.70 -11.66
N PHE A 433 -13.75 -12.68 -12.54
CA PHE A 433 -14.68 -12.61 -13.66
C PHE A 433 -16.12 -12.42 -13.18
N PHE A 434 -16.62 -13.26 -12.26
CA PHE A 434 -17.97 -13.13 -11.73
C PHE A 434 -18.20 -11.83 -10.94
N TYR A 435 -17.21 -11.36 -10.18
CA TYR A 435 -17.31 -10.10 -9.46
C TYR A 435 -17.48 -8.89 -10.39
N ASN A 436 -16.94 -8.96 -11.61
CA ASN A 436 -17.02 -7.86 -12.57
C ASN A 436 -18.22 -7.96 -13.53
N VAL A 437 -18.81 -9.15 -13.67
CA VAL A 437 -19.93 -9.42 -14.61
C VAL A 437 -21.28 -9.54 -13.89
N ALA A 438 -21.33 -10.13 -12.70
CA ALA A 438 -22.58 -10.50 -12.02
C ALA A 438 -22.93 -9.60 -10.82
N PHE A 439 -21.92 -9.18 -10.06
CA PHE A 439 -22.01 -8.12 -9.04
C PHE A 439 -21.53 -6.83 -9.65
#